data_AF-A0A6F8XSV2-F1
#
_entry.id   AF-A0A6F8XSV2-F1
#
_cell.length_a   1.000
_cell.length_b   1.000
_cell.length_c   1.000
_cell.angle_alpha   90.00
_cell.angle_beta   90.00
_cell.angle_gamma   90.00
#
_symmetry.space_group_name_H-M   'P 1'
#
loop_
_entity.id
_entity.type
_entity.pdbx_description
1 polymer ?
#
loop_
_entity_poly.entity_id
_entity_poly.type
_entity_poly.pdbx_seq_one_letter_code
_entity_poly.pdbx_strand_id
1 'polypeptide(L)'
;MIATCATLRPDRADAATPATAVKLALRCLARRHQQLSAEITDLDELLEPLVAAINPDLLAVHGVGPDVAGQLLVTAGENHDRLTSEAAFAMLCGAAPSPPAPAKPAATASTAAVTDKPTPPSTASYSPAYAGTPAPAPTPNDAPSKACPRKKSSDASSDTSPASSTNTSQQTILN
;
A
#
# COMPACT_ATOMS: atom_id res chain seq x y z
N MET A 1 -5.32 25.46 -3.88
CA MET A 1 -6.45 24.57 -4.26
C MET A 1 -6.78 23.55 -3.17
N ILE A 2 -5.85 22.69 -2.73
CA ILE A 2 -6.11 21.65 -1.70
C ILE A 2 -6.71 22.22 -0.41
N ALA A 3 -6.14 23.30 0.13
CA ALA A 3 -6.68 23.97 1.32
C ALA A 3 -8.15 24.39 1.15
N THR A 4 -8.52 24.95 -0.01
CA THR A 4 -9.89 25.35 -0.34
C THR A 4 -10.84 24.15 -0.37
N CYS A 5 -10.42 23.02 -0.95
CA CYS A 5 -11.21 21.79 -0.97
C CYS A 5 -11.42 21.22 0.45
N ALA A 6 -10.39 21.25 1.30
CA ALA A 6 -10.45 20.76 2.68
C ALA A 6 -11.47 21.54 3.54
N THR A 7 -11.69 22.82 3.22
CA THR A 7 -12.62 23.71 3.93
C THR A 7 -14.06 23.68 3.43
N LEU A 8 -14.37 22.95 2.34
CA LEU A 8 -15.74 22.83 1.81
C LEU A 8 -16.72 22.37 2.90
N ARG A 9 -17.94 22.91 2.91
CA ARG A 9 -18.99 22.54 3.88
C ARG A 9 -20.22 21.98 3.16
N PRO A 10 -20.13 20.79 2.53
CA PRO A 10 -21.30 20.15 1.94
C PRO A 10 -22.28 19.74 3.04
N ASP A 11 -23.58 19.93 2.76
CA ASP A 11 -24.64 19.37 3.59
C ASP A 11 -24.64 17.85 3.43
N ARG A 12 -24.44 17.11 4.51
CA ARG A 12 -24.42 15.64 4.46
C ARG A 12 -25.81 15.04 4.25
N ALA A 13 -26.87 15.77 4.60
CA ALA A 13 -28.24 15.31 4.38
C ALA A 13 -28.56 15.20 2.88
N ASP A 14 -27.89 16.00 2.05
CA ASP A 14 -28.07 16.06 0.59
C ASP A 14 -27.01 15.24 -0.18
N ALA A 15 -26.38 14.25 0.46
CA ALA A 15 -25.26 13.51 -0.13
C ALA A 15 -25.59 12.75 -1.43
N ALA A 16 -26.88 12.54 -1.73
CA ALA A 16 -27.34 11.90 -2.96
C ALA A 16 -27.28 12.84 -4.18
N THR A 17 -27.19 14.16 -4.01
CA THR A 17 -27.06 15.06 -5.16
C THR A 17 -25.62 15.03 -5.69
N PRO A 18 -25.43 15.00 -7.02
CA PRO A 18 -24.09 14.94 -7.61
C PRO A 18 -23.16 16.06 -7.13
N ALA A 19 -23.67 17.29 -7.02
CA ALA A 19 -22.87 18.44 -6.58
C ALA A 19 -22.39 18.31 -5.12
N THR A 20 -23.24 17.82 -4.23
CA THR A 20 -22.91 17.61 -2.82
C THR A 20 -21.96 16.42 -2.64
N ALA A 21 -22.19 15.33 -3.36
CA ALA A 21 -21.31 14.16 -3.38
C ALA A 21 -19.88 14.51 -3.80
N VAL A 22 -19.70 15.30 -4.87
CA VAL A 22 -18.38 15.77 -5.32
C VAL A 22 -17.70 16.62 -4.26
N LYS A 23 -18.41 17.58 -3.63
CA LYS A 23 -17.84 18.40 -2.55
C LYS A 23 -17.40 17.54 -1.35
N LEU A 24 -18.13 16.48 -1.03
CA LEU A 24 -17.80 15.54 0.04
C LEU A 24 -16.51 14.76 -0.30
N ALA A 25 -16.42 14.23 -1.52
CA ALA A 25 -15.25 13.51 -2.02
C ALA A 25 -13.99 14.41 -2.04
N LEU A 26 -14.11 15.63 -2.59
CA LEU A 26 -13.02 16.61 -2.62
C LEU A 26 -12.53 16.97 -1.23
N ARG A 27 -13.44 17.20 -0.28
CA ARG A 27 -13.08 17.48 1.12
C ARG A 27 -12.34 16.29 1.74
N CYS A 28 -12.81 15.07 1.51
CA CYS A 28 -12.19 13.86 2.05
C CYS A 28 -10.76 13.68 1.54
N LEU A 29 -10.58 13.76 0.22
CA LEU A 29 -9.27 13.62 -0.42
C LEU A 29 -8.32 14.74 0.00
N ALA A 30 -8.78 15.98 0.04
CA ALA A 30 -7.95 17.12 0.43
C ALA A 30 -7.45 17.01 1.88
N ARG A 31 -8.30 16.54 2.80
CA ARG A 31 -7.91 16.31 4.20
C ARG A 31 -6.91 15.16 4.33
N ARG A 32 -7.14 14.05 3.63
CA ARG A 32 -6.20 12.92 3.63
C ARG A 32 -4.84 13.34 3.05
N HIS A 33 -4.84 14.11 1.97
CA HIS A 33 -3.62 14.68 1.43
C HIS A 33 -2.90 15.52 2.48
N GLN A 34 -3.58 16.44 3.15
CA GLN A 34 -2.96 17.28 4.18
C GLN A 34 -2.35 16.45 5.32
N GLN A 35 -3.07 15.43 5.78
CA GLN A 35 -2.58 14.53 6.82
C GLN A 35 -1.32 13.77 6.37
N LEU A 36 -1.35 13.16 5.19
CA LEU A 36 -0.20 12.42 4.66
C LEU A 36 0.99 13.35 4.35
N SER A 37 0.76 14.57 3.91
CA SER A 37 1.84 15.55 3.73
C SER A 37 2.50 15.93 5.05
N ALA A 38 1.73 16.04 6.14
CA ALA A 38 2.28 16.28 7.46
C ALA A 38 3.10 15.06 7.91
N GLU A 39 2.56 13.85 7.78
CA GLU A 39 3.27 12.61 8.14
C GLU A 39 4.56 12.41 7.32
N ILE A 40 4.58 12.74 6.03
CA ILE A 40 5.80 12.75 5.21
C ILE A 40 6.82 13.74 5.79
N THR A 41 6.40 14.97 6.10
CA THR A 41 7.29 15.99 6.66
C THR A 41 7.88 15.52 8.00
N ASP A 42 7.06 14.96 8.88
CA ASP A 42 7.50 14.45 10.18
C ASP A 42 8.53 13.30 10.01
N LEU A 43 8.34 12.44 9.00
CA LEU A 43 9.27 11.35 8.70
C LEU A 43 10.58 11.84 8.05
N ASP A 44 10.51 12.83 7.17
CA ASP A 44 11.69 13.44 6.55
C ASP A 44 12.58 14.09 7.62
N GLU A 45 11.98 14.78 8.59
CA GLU A 45 12.69 15.37 9.75
C GLU A 45 13.39 14.31 10.62
N LEU A 46 12.84 13.10 10.71
CA LEU A 46 13.47 11.98 11.42
C LEU A 46 14.55 11.29 10.57
N LEU A 47 14.36 11.23 9.26
CA LEU A 47 15.24 10.49 8.35
C LEU A 47 16.61 11.17 8.21
N GLU A 48 16.65 12.49 8.06
CA GLU A 48 17.89 13.25 7.88
C GLU A 48 18.95 12.98 8.97
N PRO A 49 18.66 13.13 10.28
CA PRO A 49 19.66 12.87 11.31
C PRO A 49 20.06 11.39 11.39
N LEU A 50 19.15 10.45 11.09
CA LEU A 50 19.46 9.02 11.08
C LEU A 50 20.45 8.67 9.96
N VAL A 51 20.20 9.15 8.75
CA VAL A 51 21.09 8.94 7.61
C VAL A 51 22.45 9.60 7.84
N ALA A 52 22.46 10.84 8.34
CA ALA A 52 23.71 11.56 8.65
C ALA A 52 24.55 10.83 9.71
N ALA A 53 23.92 10.16 10.68
CA ALA A 53 24.61 9.36 11.69
C ALA A 53 25.17 8.04 11.12
N ILE A 54 24.50 7.44 10.14
CA ILE A 54 24.93 6.17 9.54
C ILE A 54 26.03 6.37 8.50
N ASN A 55 25.83 7.31 7.57
CA ASN A 55 26.77 7.56 6.47
C ASN A 55 26.69 9.03 6.00
N PRO A 56 27.46 9.94 6.62
CA PRO A 56 27.46 11.35 6.23
C PRO A 56 28.10 11.59 4.85
N ASP A 57 29.03 10.74 4.42
CA ASP A 57 29.68 10.85 3.11
C ASP A 57 28.68 10.63 1.96
N LEU A 58 27.65 9.81 2.19
CA LEU A 58 26.59 9.57 1.20
C LEU A 58 25.77 10.85 0.93
N LEU A 59 25.56 11.70 1.94
CA LEU A 59 24.89 13.00 1.78
C LEU A 59 25.77 14.05 1.10
N ALA A 60 27.08 13.85 1.03
CA ALA A 60 27.98 14.72 0.28
C ALA A 60 27.96 14.44 -1.24
N VAL A 61 27.35 13.33 -1.67
CA VAL A 61 27.24 12.97 -3.08
C VAL A 61 26.19 13.84 -3.78
N HIS A 62 26.57 14.43 -4.92
CA HIS A 62 25.67 15.28 -5.69
C HIS A 62 24.40 14.54 -6.12
N GLY A 63 23.24 15.13 -5.82
CA GLY A 63 21.94 14.55 -6.13
C GLY A 63 21.42 13.52 -5.12
N VAL A 64 22.16 13.25 -4.04
CA VAL A 64 21.75 12.33 -2.98
C VAL A 64 21.28 13.12 -1.76
N GLY A 65 19.96 13.21 -1.58
CA GLY A 65 19.34 13.73 -0.35
C GLY A 65 19.03 12.63 0.66
N PRO A 66 18.51 12.97 1.86
CA PRO A 66 18.16 12.02 2.92
C PRO A 66 17.30 10.84 2.45
N ASP A 67 16.26 11.10 1.64
CA ASP A 67 15.36 10.04 1.13
C ASP A 67 16.10 9.02 0.27
N VAL A 68 16.91 9.54 -0.67
CA VAL A 68 17.68 8.71 -1.59
C VAL A 68 18.74 7.93 -0.83
N ALA A 69 19.45 8.59 0.09
CA ALA A 69 20.45 7.95 0.93
C ALA A 69 19.84 6.87 1.84
N GLY A 70 18.70 7.14 2.48
CA GLY A 70 17.95 6.16 3.27
C GLY A 70 17.55 4.95 2.44
N GLN A 71 17.01 5.17 1.24
CA GLN A 71 16.67 4.08 0.32
C GLN A 71 17.91 3.26 -0.10
N LEU A 72 19.04 3.91 -0.37
CA LEU A 72 20.29 3.23 -0.72
C LEU A 72 20.79 2.36 0.44
N LEU A 73 20.78 2.90 1.66
CA LEU A 73 21.18 2.16 2.87
C LEU A 73 20.27 0.93 3.10
N VAL A 74 18.96 1.09 2.96
CA VAL A 74 18.00 -0.03 3.09
C VAL A 74 18.18 -1.06 1.98
N THR A 75 18.37 -0.62 0.73
CA THR A 75 18.50 -1.50 -0.44
C THR A 75 19.80 -2.29 -0.36
N ALA A 76 20.92 -1.63 -0.05
CA ALA A 76 22.20 -2.28 0.14
C ALA A 76 22.18 -3.22 1.35
N GLY A 77 21.62 -2.75 2.48
CA GLY A 77 21.65 -3.46 3.74
C GLY A 77 23.06 -3.98 4.05
N GLU A 78 23.14 -5.22 4.53
CA GLU A 78 24.40 -5.93 4.82
C GLU A 78 25.08 -6.51 3.56
N ASN A 79 24.72 -6.07 2.34
CA ASN A 79 25.30 -6.56 1.07
C ASN A 79 26.21 -5.54 0.40
N HIS A 80 26.66 -4.51 1.13
CA HIS A 80 27.49 -3.43 0.60
C HIS A 80 28.80 -3.95 -0.03
N ASP A 81 29.34 -5.05 0.48
CA ASP A 81 30.54 -5.73 -0.01
C ASP A 81 30.33 -6.38 -1.40
N ARG A 82 29.10 -6.72 -1.74
CA ARG A 82 28.71 -7.35 -3.03
C ARG A 82 28.33 -6.32 -4.10
N LEU A 83 28.17 -5.05 -3.72
CA LEU A 83 27.78 -3.95 -4.61
C LEU A 83 28.99 -3.19 -5.17
N THR A 84 29.96 -3.93 -5.72
CA THR A 84 31.23 -3.36 -6.21
C THR A 84 31.14 -2.76 -7.62
N SER A 85 29.97 -2.75 -8.25
CA SER A 85 29.76 -2.22 -9.60
C SER A 85 28.34 -1.71 -9.81
N GLU A 86 28.18 -0.77 -10.74
CA GLU A 86 26.86 -0.26 -11.16
C GLU A 86 25.97 -1.38 -11.71
N ALA A 87 26.55 -2.38 -12.39
CA ALA A 87 25.79 -3.53 -12.89
C ALA A 87 25.22 -4.38 -11.74
N ALA A 88 26.00 -4.62 -10.69
CA ALA A 88 25.53 -5.35 -9.50
C ALA A 88 24.40 -4.57 -8.79
N PHE A 89 24.54 -3.25 -8.71
CA PHE A 89 23.50 -2.39 -8.16
C PHE A 89 22.24 -2.35 -9.02
N ALA A 90 22.36 -2.25 -10.34
CA ALA A 90 21.22 -2.29 -11.26
C ALA A 90 20.47 -3.63 -11.20
N MET A 91 21.20 -4.74 -11.02
CA MET A 91 20.60 -6.06 -10.78
C MET A 91 19.86 -6.10 -9.45
N LEU A 92 20.43 -5.56 -8.38
CA LEU A 92 19.77 -5.48 -7.06
C LEU A 92 18.49 -4.62 -7.11
N CYS A 93 18.53 -3.50 -7.84
CA CYS A 93 17.39 -2.59 -7.99
C CYS A 93 16.37 -3.06 -9.03
N GLY A 94 16.60 -4.18 -9.71
CA GLY A 94 15.74 -4.66 -10.80
C GLY A 94 15.71 -3.77 -12.04
N ALA A 95 16.67 -2.85 -12.17
CA ALA A 95 16.81 -1.92 -13.30
C ALA A 95 17.69 -2.46 -14.43
N ALA A 96 18.35 -3.61 -14.21
CA ALA A 96 19.16 -4.25 -15.24
C ALA A 96 18.28 -4.71 -16.43
N PRO A 97 18.72 -4.48 -17.68
CA PRO A 97 17.95 -4.88 -18.85
C PRO A 97 17.78 -6.41 -18.89
N SER A 98 16.53 -6.86 -18.99
CA SER A 98 16.23 -8.27 -19.27
C SER A 98 16.74 -8.63 -20.66
N PRO A 99 17.35 -9.82 -20.85
CA PRO A 99 17.70 -10.28 -22.18
C PRO A 99 16.45 -10.32 -23.09
N PRO A 100 16.57 -9.91 -24.36
CA PRO A 100 15.46 -9.99 -25.29
C PRO A 100 15.01 -11.44 -25.46
N ALA A 101 13.70 -11.66 -25.55
CA ALA A 101 13.16 -12.98 -25.85
C ALA A 101 13.70 -13.45 -27.21
N PRO A 102 14.10 -14.72 -27.36
CA PRO A 102 14.61 -15.24 -28.62
C PRO A 102 13.53 -15.09 -29.70
N ALA A 103 13.90 -14.51 -30.84
CA ALA A 103 13.03 -14.43 -31.99
C ALA A 103 12.68 -15.85 -32.44
N LYS A 104 11.37 -16.15 -32.50
CA LYS A 104 10.88 -17.41 -33.08
C LYS A 104 11.37 -17.47 -34.53
N PRO A 105 12.16 -18.48 -34.94
CA PRO A 105 12.63 -18.55 -36.32
C PRO A 105 11.41 -18.67 -37.25
N ALA A 106 11.24 -17.68 -38.13
CA ALA A 106 10.30 -17.77 -39.23
C ALA A 106 10.74 -18.94 -40.10
N ALA A 107 9.87 -19.94 -40.25
CA ALA A 107 10.12 -21.07 -41.11
C ALA A 107 10.09 -20.60 -42.57
N THR A 108 11.25 -20.26 -43.12
CA THR A 108 11.44 -20.15 -44.57
C THR A 108 11.82 -21.54 -45.08
N ALA A 109 10.81 -22.37 -45.36
CA ALA A 109 10.97 -23.57 -46.17
C ALA A 109 10.17 -23.38 -47.46
N SER A 110 10.90 -23.17 -48.56
CA SER A 110 10.38 -23.18 -49.92
C SER A 110 10.34 -24.63 -50.43
N THR A 111 9.32 -24.96 -51.23
CA THR A 111 9.13 -26.15 -52.11
C THR A 111 8.01 -27.11 -51.71
N ALA A 112 6.86 -26.96 -52.39
CA ALA A 112 6.14 -28.00 -53.15
C ALA A 112 4.65 -27.60 -53.24
N ALA A 113 4.23 -27.08 -54.41
CA ALA A 113 2.82 -26.90 -54.71
C ALA A 113 2.20 -28.28 -55.01
N VAL A 114 1.60 -28.88 -53.98
CA VAL A 114 0.59 -29.93 -54.13
C VAL A 114 -0.77 -29.25 -54.20
N THR A 115 -1.48 -29.50 -55.30
CA THR A 115 -2.90 -29.22 -55.51
C THR A 115 -3.73 -30.01 -54.50
N ASP A 116 -4.55 -29.34 -53.66
CA ASP A 116 -5.99 -29.59 -53.57
C ASP A 116 -6.75 -28.56 -52.70
N LYS A 117 -7.98 -28.27 -53.13
CA LYS A 117 -9.18 -27.71 -52.49
C LYS A 117 -9.17 -26.41 -51.61
N PRO A 118 -10.04 -25.42 -51.91
CA PRO A 118 -10.24 -24.25 -51.03
C PRO A 118 -10.89 -24.63 -49.70
N THR A 119 -10.28 -24.19 -48.60
CA THR A 119 -10.87 -24.22 -47.26
C THR A 119 -11.75 -22.97 -47.06
N PRO A 120 -12.98 -23.08 -46.54
CA PRO A 120 -13.85 -21.92 -46.33
C PRO A 120 -13.31 -20.97 -45.25
N PRO A 121 -13.59 -19.66 -45.33
CA PRO A 121 -13.19 -18.69 -44.32
C PRO A 121 -13.87 -18.98 -42.97
N SER A 122 -13.08 -18.90 -41.89
CA SER A 122 -13.55 -19.03 -40.50
C SER A 122 -14.46 -17.86 -40.12
N THR A 123 -15.76 -17.97 -40.40
CA THR A 123 -16.80 -17.18 -39.72
C THR A 123 -17.39 -18.00 -38.58
N ALA A 124 -16.64 -18.08 -37.48
CA ALA A 124 -17.19 -18.44 -36.17
C ALA A 124 -16.20 -18.01 -35.09
N SER A 125 -16.40 -16.80 -34.55
CA SER A 125 -15.87 -16.45 -33.23
C SER A 125 -16.68 -17.25 -32.21
N TYR A 126 -16.16 -18.42 -31.81
CA TYR A 126 -16.70 -19.15 -30.66
C TYR A 126 -16.16 -18.46 -29.40
N SER A 127 -16.92 -17.51 -28.86
CA SER A 127 -16.64 -16.98 -27.52
C SER A 127 -16.98 -18.08 -26.53
N PRO A 128 -16.03 -18.55 -25.68
CA PRO A 128 -16.41 -19.45 -24.60
C PRO A 128 -17.30 -18.64 -23.66
N ALA A 129 -18.53 -19.12 -23.46
CA ALA A 129 -19.39 -18.63 -22.39
C ALA A 129 -18.58 -18.69 -21.10
N TYR A 130 -18.56 -17.58 -20.35
CA TYR A 130 -17.96 -17.52 -19.03
C TYR A 130 -18.38 -18.76 -18.23
N ALA A 131 -17.41 -19.59 -17.87
CA ALA A 131 -17.63 -20.69 -16.95
C ALA A 131 -18.12 -20.07 -15.64
N GLY A 132 -19.42 -20.22 -15.36
CA GLY A 132 -19.98 -19.86 -14.07
C GLY A 132 -19.25 -20.64 -12.99
N THR A 133 -18.58 -19.92 -12.08
CA THR A 133 -18.02 -20.50 -10.87
C THR A 133 -19.15 -21.18 -10.10
N PRO A 134 -19.06 -22.47 -9.72
CA PRO A 134 -20.07 -23.08 -8.87
C PRO A 134 -20.06 -22.38 -7.50
N ALA A 135 -21.26 -22.13 -6.96
CA ALA A 135 -21.43 -21.59 -5.63
C ALA A 135 -20.80 -22.52 -4.57
N PRO A 136 -20.22 -21.97 -3.48
CA PRO A 136 -19.69 -22.79 -2.41
C PRO A 136 -20.82 -23.59 -1.74
N ALA A 137 -20.54 -24.85 -1.41
CA ALA A 137 -21.46 -25.72 -0.69
C ALA A 137 -21.79 -25.14 0.70
N PRO A 138 -23.04 -25.26 1.19
CA PRO A 138 -23.38 -24.86 2.54
C PRO A 138 -22.66 -25.80 3.53
N THR A 139 -21.84 -25.23 4.40
CA THR A 139 -21.26 -25.95 5.55
C THR A 139 -22.38 -26.36 6.51
N PRO A 140 -22.41 -27.61 7.00
CA PRO A 140 -23.36 -28.00 8.02
C PRO A 140 -23.05 -27.26 9.32
N ASN A 141 -24.03 -26.51 9.82
CA ASN A 141 -23.99 -25.93 11.16
C ASN A 141 -24.45 -27.00 12.16
N ASP A 142 -23.51 -27.73 12.74
CA ASP A 142 -23.76 -28.45 14.00
C ASP A 142 -23.83 -27.42 15.13
N ALA A 143 -25.04 -26.92 15.39
CA ALA A 143 -25.33 -26.13 16.57
C ALA A 143 -25.58 -27.05 17.78
N PRO A 144 -24.92 -26.84 18.93
CA PRO A 144 -25.33 -27.51 20.16
C PRO A 144 -26.66 -26.92 20.67
N SER A 145 -27.53 -27.83 21.10
CA SER A 145 -28.87 -27.60 21.66
C SER A 145 -28.89 -26.57 22.80
N LYS A 146 -29.88 -25.65 22.75
CA LYS A 146 -30.21 -24.65 23.76
C LYS A 146 -30.58 -25.30 25.10
N ALA A 147 -29.88 -24.94 26.18
CA ALA A 147 -30.36 -25.08 27.55
C ALA A 147 -30.99 -23.76 28.03
N CYS A 148 -32.16 -23.84 28.67
CA CYS A 148 -32.95 -22.70 29.17
C CYS A 148 -32.24 -21.89 30.27
N PRO A 149 -32.49 -20.56 30.38
CA PRO A 149 -31.83 -19.72 31.37
C PRO A 149 -32.45 -19.90 32.77
N ARG A 150 -31.61 -20.21 33.77
CA ARG A 150 -31.95 -20.03 35.19
C ARG A 150 -31.65 -18.59 35.60
N LYS A 151 -32.57 -18.00 36.37
CA LYS A 151 -32.53 -16.64 36.92
C LYS A 151 -31.22 -16.38 37.68
N LYS A 152 -30.55 -15.27 37.39
CA LYS A 152 -29.37 -14.82 38.14
C LYS A 152 -29.81 -13.77 39.17
N SER A 153 -29.62 -14.08 40.45
CA SER A 153 -29.75 -13.14 41.55
C SER A 153 -28.58 -12.16 41.54
N SER A 154 -28.90 -10.91 41.83
CA SER A 154 -27.97 -9.85 42.23
C SER A 154 -27.26 -10.23 43.52
N ASP A 155 -25.96 -9.97 43.59
CA ASP A 155 -25.37 -9.33 44.77
C ASP A 155 -24.06 -8.64 44.37
N ALA A 156 -23.97 -7.39 44.80
CA ALA A 156 -22.85 -6.50 44.65
C ALA A 156 -21.76 -6.86 45.66
N SER A 157 -20.49 -6.74 45.25
CA SER A 157 -19.43 -6.41 46.20
C SER A 157 -18.29 -5.75 45.45
N SER A 158 -18.07 -4.47 45.76
CA SER A 158 -16.93 -3.67 45.31
C SER A 158 -16.18 -3.29 46.57
N ASP A 159 -14.94 -3.72 46.68
CA ASP A 159 -13.97 -3.13 47.60
C ASP A 159 -12.61 -3.18 46.91
N THR A 160 -12.01 -2.02 46.67
CA THR A 160 -10.77 -1.57 47.31
C THR A 160 -10.13 -0.46 46.45
N SER A 161 -9.94 0.71 47.05
CA SER A 161 -8.98 1.77 46.70
C SER A 161 -8.41 2.27 48.04
N PRO A 162 -7.38 3.14 48.16
CA PRO A 162 -6.46 3.76 47.17
C PRO A 162 -4.97 3.78 47.65
N ALA A 163 -4.06 4.41 46.88
CA ALA A 163 -2.91 5.25 47.34
C ALA A 163 -2.03 5.63 46.12
N SER A 164 -1.96 6.91 45.73
CA SER A 164 -0.96 7.93 46.16
C SER A 164 0.46 7.66 45.67
N SER A 165 0.97 8.49 44.74
CA SER A 165 2.12 9.37 45.00
C SER A 165 2.39 10.35 43.85
N THR A 166 2.50 11.60 44.29
CA THR A 166 3.00 12.83 43.67
C THR A 166 4.45 12.72 43.19
N ASN A 167 4.77 13.31 42.04
CA ASN A 167 6.03 14.03 41.87
C ASN A 167 5.85 15.20 40.87
N THR A 168 5.91 16.42 41.37
CA THR A 168 6.00 17.66 40.58
C THR A 168 6.91 18.62 41.34
N SER A 169 8.05 18.91 40.73
CA SER A 169 9.07 19.89 41.10
C SER A 169 9.98 19.96 39.87
N GLN A 170 10.33 21.07 39.22
CA GLN A 170 10.41 22.50 39.52
C GLN A 170 10.23 23.24 38.16
N GLN A 171 9.77 24.48 38.05
CA GLN A 171 10.55 25.72 38.19
C GLN A 171 9.62 26.88 37.77
N THR A 172 9.48 27.93 38.57
CA THR A 172 9.09 29.25 38.06
C THR A 172 9.76 30.32 38.92
N ILE A 173 10.56 31.10 38.21
CA ILE A 173 11.26 32.33 38.57
C ILE A 173 10.21 33.43 38.82
N LEU A 174 10.36 34.24 39.88
CA LEU A 174 10.16 35.70 39.80
C LEU A 174 10.68 36.43 41.05
N ASN A 175 11.27 37.61 40.78
CA ASN A 175 11.82 38.67 41.64
C ASN A 175 13.24 38.49 42.17
#